data_AF-A0A7Z2JHP2-F1
#
_entry.id   AF-A0A7Z2JHP2-F1
#
_cell.length_a   1.000
_cell.length_b   1.000
_cell.length_c   1.000
_cell.angle_alpha   90.00
_cell.angle_beta   90.00
_cell.angle_gamma   90.00
#
_symmetry.space_group_name_H-M   'P 1'
#
loop_
_entity.id
_entity.type
_entity.pdbx_description
1 polymer ?
#
loop_
_entity_poly.entity_id
_entity_poly.type
_entity_poly.pdbx_seq_one_letter_code
_entity_poly.pdbx_strand_id
1 'polypeptide(L)'
;MKLLPLNAIALVALSAAFPVFAAPSLTPADCNAYPFTRAAGEVTHAQLEHELGELEQRGYRAGADASVYPADLKAAEQQLNADYRADCKRPAARS
;
A
#
# COMPACT_ATOMS: atom_id res chain seq x y z
N MET A 1 9.33 -12.70 66.19
CA MET A 1 9.62 -11.56 65.30
C MET A 1 10.17 -12.07 63.98
N LYS A 2 9.80 -11.36 62.90
CA LYS A 2 10.32 -11.40 61.53
C LYS A 2 9.58 -12.34 60.56
N LEU A 3 8.48 -11.79 60.05
CA LEU A 3 7.88 -12.08 58.75
C LEU A 3 8.89 -11.78 57.63
N LEU A 4 8.98 -12.63 56.61
CA LEU A 4 9.41 -12.21 55.28
C LEU A 4 8.37 -12.68 54.23
N PRO A 5 7.84 -11.76 53.38
CA PRO A 5 6.62 -11.96 52.61
C PRO A 5 6.81 -12.52 51.19
N LEU A 6 5.68 -13.07 50.71
CA LEU A 6 5.28 -13.34 49.32
C LEU A 6 6.09 -12.57 48.26
N ASN A 7 6.81 -13.29 47.40
CA ASN A 7 7.17 -12.81 46.07
C ASN A 7 6.76 -13.86 45.03
N ALA A 8 5.46 -13.96 44.80
CA ALA A 8 4.89 -14.61 43.63
C ALA A 8 4.60 -13.52 42.59
N ILE A 9 5.63 -13.05 41.88
CA ILE A 9 5.44 -12.22 40.69
C ILE A 9 5.16 -13.18 39.55
N ALA A 10 3.91 -13.63 39.44
CA ALA A 10 3.41 -14.26 38.24
C ALA A 10 3.36 -13.19 37.15
N LEU A 11 4.34 -13.21 36.24
CA LEU A 11 4.34 -12.41 35.02
C LEU A 11 3.18 -12.94 34.14
N VAL A 12 2.00 -12.32 34.27
CA VAL A 12 0.91 -12.52 33.32
C VAL A 12 1.33 -11.81 32.04
N ALA A 13 1.85 -12.57 31.08
CA ALA A 13 2.02 -12.09 29.71
C ALA A 13 0.63 -11.84 29.12
N LEU A 14 0.14 -10.60 29.23
CA LEU A 14 -0.99 -10.13 28.42
C LEU A 14 -0.51 -10.11 26.96
N SER A 15 -0.69 -11.21 26.25
CA SER A 15 -0.71 -11.21 24.80
C SER A 15 -1.95 -10.43 24.38
N ALA A 16 -1.80 -9.12 24.17
CA ALA A 16 -2.80 -8.32 23.49
C ALA A 16 -2.91 -8.88 22.05
N ALA A 17 -3.92 -9.72 21.83
CA ALA A 17 -4.33 -10.08 20.48
C ALA A 17 -4.89 -8.81 19.84
N PHE A 18 -4.05 -8.07 19.12
CA PHE A 18 -4.53 -7.02 18.25
C PHE A 18 -5.38 -7.71 17.17
N PRO A 19 -6.67 -7.38 17.02
CA PRO A 19 -7.40 -7.81 15.85
C PRO A 19 -6.62 -7.27 14.65
N VAL A 20 -6.08 -8.18 13.82
CA VAL A 20 -5.65 -7.82 12.47
C VAL A 20 -6.96 -7.48 11.75
N PHE A 21 -7.36 -6.22 11.80
CA PHE A 21 -8.33 -5.71 10.85
C PHE A 21 -7.70 -5.99 9.49
N ALA A 22 -8.31 -6.90 8.73
CA ALA A 22 -8.02 -7.00 7.31
C ALA A 22 -8.15 -5.57 6.79
N ALA A 23 -7.04 -4.99 6.31
CA ALA A 23 -7.02 -3.60 5.90
C ALA A 23 -8.23 -3.40 4.99
N PRO A 24 -9.16 -2.48 5.33
CA PRO A 24 -10.30 -2.23 4.47
C PRO A 24 -9.73 -1.93 3.08
N SER A 25 -10.33 -2.53 2.05
CA SER A 25 -10.09 -2.09 0.67
C SER A 25 -10.08 -0.57 0.63
N LEU A 26 -9.18 0.01 -0.15
CA LEU A 26 -9.02 1.46 -0.27
C LEU A 26 -10.39 2.14 -0.44
N THR A 27 -10.56 3.33 0.16
CA THR A 27 -11.80 4.06 -0.01
C THR A 27 -11.99 4.43 -1.49
N PRO A 28 -13.22 4.70 -1.96
CA PRO A 28 -13.43 5.14 -3.34
C PRO A 28 -12.59 6.36 -3.72
N ALA A 29 -12.33 7.26 -2.76
CA ALA A 29 -11.47 8.43 -2.97
C ALA A 29 -10.01 8.03 -3.19
N ASP A 30 -9.48 7.09 -2.40
CA ASP A 30 -8.13 6.57 -2.56
C ASP A 30 -7.96 5.80 -3.88
N CYS A 31 -9.01 5.09 -4.31
CA CYS A 31 -9.01 4.40 -5.61
C CYS A 31 -8.96 5.35 -6.81
N ASN A 32 -9.40 6.61 -6.65
CA ASN A 32 -9.26 7.64 -7.68
C ASN A 32 -7.86 8.25 -7.74
N ALA A 33 -6.98 7.94 -6.77
CA ALA A 33 -5.58 8.35 -6.82
C ALA A 33 -4.76 7.50 -7.81
N TYR A 34 -5.24 6.30 -8.16
CA TYR A 34 -4.63 5.48 -9.20
C TYR A 34 -4.82 6.11 -10.59
N PRO A 35 -3.80 6.06 -11.47
CA PRO A 35 -3.82 6.65 -12.82
C PRO A 35 -4.69 5.86 -13.83
N PHE A 36 -5.48 4.90 -13.36
CA PHE A 36 -6.42 4.13 -14.18
C PHE A 36 -7.83 4.72 -14.19
N THR A 37 -8.07 5.72 -13.35
CA THR A 37 -9.29 6.51 -13.37
C THR A 37 -9.03 7.82 -14.11
N ARG A 38 -10.04 8.33 -14.81
CA ARG A 38 -9.90 9.61 -15.51
C ARG A 38 -9.71 10.71 -14.47
N ALA A 39 -8.62 11.47 -14.58
CA ALA A 39 -8.41 12.66 -13.76
C ALA A 39 -9.59 13.64 -13.92
N ALA A 40 -10.07 14.17 -12.78
CA ALA A 40 -11.11 15.18 -12.76
C ALA A 40 -10.49 16.57 -13.07
N GLY A 41 -10.10 16.79 -14.32
CA GLY A 41 -9.51 18.05 -14.79
C GLY A 41 -8.12 17.90 -15.38
N GLU A 42 -7.35 19.00 -15.36
CA GLU A 42 -5.96 19.00 -15.82
C GLU A 42 -5.08 18.20 -14.87
N VAL A 43 -4.17 17.41 -15.45
CA VAL A 43 -3.16 16.68 -14.68
C VAL A 43 -2.15 17.68 -14.13
N THR A 44 -1.95 17.67 -12.81
CA THR A 44 -0.97 18.55 -12.17
C THR A 44 0.43 17.93 -12.18
N HIS A 45 1.47 18.75 -12.09
CA HIS A 45 2.83 18.26 -11.95
C HIS A 45 3.00 17.32 -10.74
N ALA A 46 2.36 17.63 -9.61
CA ALA A 46 2.39 16.78 -8.41
C ALA A 46 1.76 15.40 -8.64
N GLN A 47 0.70 15.31 -9.44
CA GLN A 47 0.08 14.03 -9.82
C GLN A 47 1.00 13.20 -10.72
N LEU A 48 1.67 13.86 -11.68
CA LEU A 48 2.66 13.19 -12.53
C LEU A 48 3.84 12.64 -11.73
N GLU A 49 4.41 13.43 -10.83
CA GLU A 49 5.52 12.99 -9.97
C GLU A 49 5.11 11.84 -9.04
N HIS A 50 3.87 11.87 -8.54
CA HIS A 50 3.33 10.78 -7.75
C HIS A 50 3.23 9.48 -8.58
N GLU A 51 2.63 9.55 -9.77
CA GLU A 51 2.52 8.40 -10.67
C GLU A 51 3.90 7.86 -11.09
N LEU A 52 4.83 8.76 -11.39
CA LEU A 52 6.21 8.39 -11.70
C LEU A 52 6.85 7.63 -10.53
N GLY A 53 6.71 8.13 -9.30
CA GLY A 53 7.21 7.46 -8.11
C GLY A 53 6.59 6.07 -7.90
N GLU A 54 5.31 5.88 -8.21
CA GLU A 54 4.64 4.58 -8.17
C GLU A 54 5.23 3.60 -9.21
N LEU A 55 5.52 4.08 -10.43
CA LEU A 55 6.15 3.26 -11.47
C LEU A 55 7.59 2.91 -11.10
N GLU A 56 8.35 3.85 -10.55
CA GLU A 56 9.75 3.64 -10.15
C GLU A 56 9.88 2.62 -9.00
N GLN A 57 8.94 2.64 -8.04
CA GLN A 57 8.84 1.60 -7.01
C GLN A 57 8.60 0.20 -7.58
N ARG A 58 8.06 0.11 -8.81
CA ARG A 58 7.80 -1.14 -9.54
C ARG A 58 8.88 -1.47 -10.57
N GLY A 59 10.00 -0.76 -10.52
CA GLY A 59 11.20 -1.06 -11.29
C GLY A 59 11.32 -0.29 -12.61
N TYR A 60 10.43 0.66 -12.90
CA TYR A 60 10.68 1.62 -13.98
C TYR A 60 11.88 2.50 -13.63
N ARG A 61 12.74 2.78 -14.59
CA ARG A 61 13.88 3.67 -14.42
C ARG A 61 13.86 4.75 -15.49
N ALA A 62 13.36 5.93 -15.12
CA ALA A 62 13.38 7.08 -16.01
C ALA A 62 14.82 7.40 -16.46
N GLY A 63 15.00 7.59 -17.77
CA GLY A 63 16.28 8.01 -18.36
C GLY A 63 17.36 6.92 -18.49
N ALA A 64 17.06 5.64 -18.24
CA ALA A 64 18.06 4.56 -18.29
C ALA A 64 18.53 4.18 -19.71
N ASP A 65 17.75 4.48 -20.75
CA ASP A 65 18.16 4.44 -22.16
C ASP A 65 17.05 5.12 -22.98
N ALA A 66 17.31 6.32 -23.53
CA ALA A 66 16.29 7.08 -24.27
C ALA A 66 16.12 6.62 -25.73
N SER A 67 16.91 5.64 -26.19
CA SER A 67 16.91 5.21 -27.59
C SER A 67 15.78 4.22 -27.94
N VAL A 68 15.18 3.58 -26.93
CA VAL A 68 14.08 2.63 -27.08
C VAL A 68 13.02 2.91 -26.02
N TYR A 69 11.74 2.83 -26.38
CA TYR A 69 10.65 2.94 -25.41
C TYR A 69 10.88 1.94 -24.26
N PRO A 70 10.92 2.36 -22.98
CA PRO A 70 11.48 1.53 -21.93
C PRO A 70 10.63 0.29 -21.67
N ALA A 71 11.22 -0.90 -21.80
CA ALA A 71 10.51 -2.16 -21.59
C ALA A 71 10.10 -2.37 -20.11
N ASP A 72 10.86 -1.77 -19.19
CA ASP A 72 10.58 -1.72 -17.75
C ASP A 72 9.35 -0.88 -17.42
N LEU A 73 9.05 0.18 -18.18
CA LEU A 73 7.82 0.97 -18.02
C LEU A 73 6.58 0.09 -18.15
N LYS A 74 6.51 -0.73 -19.22
CA LYS A 74 5.37 -1.61 -19.46
C LYS A 74 5.20 -2.64 -18.33
N ALA A 75 6.30 -3.18 -17.81
CA ALA A 75 6.25 -4.12 -16.68
C ALA A 75 5.76 -3.43 -15.40
N ALA A 76 6.24 -2.21 -15.12
CA ALA A 76 5.81 -1.42 -13.98
C ALA A 76 4.32 -1.05 -14.04
N GLU A 77 3.82 -0.62 -15.21
CA GLU A 77 2.39 -0.34 -15.44
C GLU A 77 1.51 -1.57 -15.20
N GLN A 78 1.95 -2.75 -15.65
CA GLN A 78 1.24 -4.00 -15.43
C GLN A 78 1.15 -4.34 -13.94
N GLN A 79 2.24 -4.16 -13.19
CA GLN A 79 2.26 -4.37 -11.75
C GLN A 79 1.36 -3.36 -11.04
N LEU A 80 1.43 -2.07 -11.41
CA LEU A 80 0.59 -1.02 -10.84
C LEU A 80 -0.91 -1.30 -11.04
N ASN A 81 -1.28 -1.84 -12.21
CA ASN A 81 -2.66 -2.25 -12.47
C ASN A 81 -3.07 -3.50 -11.66
N ALA A 82 -2.14 -4.42 -11.37
CA ALA A 82 -2.42 -5.54 -10.49
C ALA A 82 -2.75 -5.06 -9.06
N ASP A 83 -1.99 -4.08 -8.57
CA ASP A 83 -2.21 -3.47 -7.24
C ASP A 83 -3.56 -2.73 -7.20
N TYR A 84 -3.87 -1.93 -8.22
CA TYR A 84 -5.18 -1.29 -8.35
C TYR A 84 -6.34 -2.30 -8.30
N ARG A 85 -6.22 -3.43 -9.00
CA ARG A 85 -7.26 -4.47 -8.98
C ARG A 85 -7.39 -5.11 -7.60
N ALA A 86 -6.28 -5.31 -6.90
CA ALA A 86 -6.25 -5.86 -5.56
C ALA A 86 -6.89 -4.89 -4.55
N ASP A 87 -6.59 -3.61 -4.64
CA ASP A 87 -7.03 -2.61 -3.66
C ASP A 87 -8.48 -2.16 -3.90
N CYS A 88 -8.89 -2.03 -5.17
CA CYS A 88 -10.10 -1.31 -5.54
C CYS A 88 -11.18 -2.16 -6.23
N LYS A 89 -10.84 -3.36 -6.75
CA LYS A 89 -11.79 -4.22 -7.47
C LYS A 89 -12.12 -5.52 -6.76
N ARG A 90 -11.54 -5.78 -5.58
CA ARG A 90 -11.93 -6.94 -4.77
C ARG A 90 -13.30 -6.67 -4.12
N PRO A 91 -14.24 -7.63 -4.16
CA PRO A 91 -15.45 -7.52 -3.36
C PRO A 91 -15.03 -7.39 -1.89
N ALA A 92 -15.56 -6.39 -1.18
CA ALA A 92 -15.41 -6.30 0.26
C ALA A 92 -15.77 -7.68 0.86
N ALA A 93 -14.84 -8.27 1.62
CA ALA A 93 -15.08 -9.57 2.23
C ALA A 93 -16.39 -9.48 3.02
N ARG A 94 -17.41 -10.20 2.56
CA ARG A 94 -18.73 -10.26 3.20
C ARG A 94 -18.54 -10.95 4.55
N SER A 95 -18.44 -10.15 5.61
CA SER A 95 -18.56 -10.56 7.01
C SER A 95 -20.00 -10.96 7.31
#